data_AF-A0A0M9E6Y0-F1
#
_entry.id   AF-A0A0M9E6Y0-F1
#
_cell.length_a   1.000
_cell.length_b   1.000
_cell.length_c   1.000
_cell.angle_alpha   90.00
_cell.angle_beta   90.00
_cell.angle_gamma   90.00
#
_symmetry.space_group_name_H-M   'P 1'
#
loop_
_entity.id
_entity.type
_entity.pdbx_description
1 polymer ?
#
loop_
_entity_poly.entity_id
_entity_poly.type
_entity_poly.pdbx_seq_one_letter_code
_entity_poly.pdbx_strand_id
1 'polypeptide(L)'
;MSKPAARLTDFHTCPMVTPGVPPVPHVGGPITGSGCPTVLIGGMPAATIGDMCVCVGPPDIIAMGSTGVLIGGKPAARMGDNTAHGGIISIGCPTVLIGETSGGGGAGSAGSTSGGSADGDKHSGNTLEISSADPFENNPKYSNGTLGEMNPIQVATMSSALRQAANSGKPFCEACEKAESEMQAEKNVAKDPNNNIYNRDLDKERNMRKQAAIAGKMLMECKCLKN
;
A
#
# COMPACT_ATOMS: atom_id res chain seq x y z
N MET A 1 27.06 -19.48 -2.14
CA MET A 1 27.42 -18.37 -3.07
C MET A 1 26.35 -17.29 -2.95
N SER A 2 26.71 -16.01 -3.01
CA SER A 2 25.75 -14.91 -2.95
C SER A 2 25.18 -14.60 -4.35
N LYS A 3 23.87 -14.34 -4.43
CA LYS A 3 23.18 -13.99 -5.68
C LYS A 3 22.64 -12.56 -5.60
N PRO A 4 22.56 -11.81 -6.72
CA PRO A 4 21.91 -10.50 -6.76
C PRO A 4 20.50 -10.51 -6.17
N ALA A 5 20.17 -9.53 -5.35
CA ALA A 5 18.86 -9.40 -4.72
C ALA A 5 17.78 -8.99 -5.73
N ALA A 6 16.62 -9.63 -5.70
CA ALA A 6 15.50 -9.24 -6.55
C ALA A 6 14.71 -8.07 -5.92
N ARG A 7 14.18 -7.21 -6.78
CA ARG A 7 13.41 -6.03 -6.40
C ARG A 7 12.10 -5.99 -7.15
N LEU A 8 11.21 -5.13 -6.68
CA LEU A 8 10.06 -4.75 -7.46
C LEU A 8 10.51 -4.24 -8.84
N THR A 9 9.74 -4.57 -9.88
CA THR A 9 10.01 -4.28 -11.30
C THR A 9 11.14 -5.08 -11.97
N ASP A 10 11.93 -5.87 -11.23
CA ASP A 10 12.86 -6.80 -11.88
C ASP A 10 12.08 -7.90 -12.63
N PHE A 11 12.63 -8.40 -13.73
CA PHE A 11 11.93 -9.33 -14.62
C PHE A 11 12.15 -10.79 -14.25
N HIS A 12 11.12 -11.61 -14.47
CA HIS A 12 11.25 -13.07 -14.50
C HIS A 12 11.11 -13.60 -15.93
N THR A 13 11.56 -14.83 -16.15
CA THR A 13 11.31 -15.59 -17.37
C THR A 13 10.42 -16.77 -17.03
N CYS A 14 9.30 -16.89 -17.76
CA CYS A 14 8.31 -17.94 -17.57
C CYS A 14 8.33 -18.92 -18.76
N PRO A 15 8.64 -20.20 -18.56
CA PRO A 15 8.64 -21.21 -19.62
C PRO A 15 7.28 -21.90 -19.81
N MET A 16 6.30 -21.59 -18.96
CA MET A 16 4.99 -22.23 -19.02
C MET A 16 4.27 -21.88 -20.33
N VAL A 17 3.46 -22.82 -20.80
CA VAL A 17 2.65 -22.65 -22.00
C VAL A 17 1.22 -23.00 -21.63
N THR A 18 0.29 -22.09 -21.88
CA THR A 18 -1.13 -22.40 -21.71
C THR A 18 -1.56 -23.38 -22.81
N PRO A 19 -2.14 -24.54 -22.47
CA PRO A 19 -2.66 -25.49 -23.46
C PRO A 19 -3.76 -24.83 -24.31
N GLY A 20 -3.57 -24.80 -25.64
CA GLY A 20 -4.49 -24.19 -26.59
C GLY A 20 -4.04 -24.40 -28.04
N VAL A 21 -4.88 -24.04 -29.01
CA VAL A 21 -4.55 -24.09 -30.45
C VAL A 21 -4.78 -22.70 -31.07
N PRO A 22 -3.73 -21.95 -31.43
CA PRO A 22 -2.31 -22.23 -31.18
C PRO A 22 -1.94 -22.16 -29.68
N PRO A 23 -0.90 -22.89 -29.23
CA PRO A 23 -0.43 -22.80 -27.85
C PRO A 23 0.10 -21.39 -27.58
N VAL A 24 -0.26 -20.82 -26.44
CA VAL A 24 0.15 -19.46 -26.06
C VAL A 24 1.34 -19.56 -25.09
N PRO A 25 2.56 -19.20 -25.52
CA PRO A 25 3.71 -19.17 -24.64
C PRO A 25 3.52 -18.07 -23.60
N HIS A 26 3.83 -18.39 -22.34
CA HIS A 26 3.94 -17.34 -21.35
C HIS A 26 5.19 -16.51 -21.64
N VAL A 27 5.10 -15.23 -21.32
CA VAL A 27 6.23 -14.31 -21.33
C VAL A 27 6.29 -13.71 -19.94
N GLY A 28 7.44 -13.91 -19.29
CA GLY A 28 7.66 -13.36 -17.96
C GLY A 28 7.83 -11.84 -18.02
N GLY A 29 7.20 -11.16 -17.08
CA GLY A 29 7.21 -9.72 -16.92
C GLY A 29 7.78 -9.30 -15.55
N PRO A 30 7.59 -8.03 -15.18
CA PRO A 30 8.12 -7.48 -13.94
C PRO A 30 7.46 -8.09 -12.69
N ILE A 31 8.21 -8.11 -11.59
CA ILE A 31 7.67 -8.37 -10.24
C ILE A 31 6.82 -7.17 -9.83
N THR A 32 5.56 -7.42 -9.47
CA THR A 32 4.55 -6.42 -9.10
C THR A 32 3.87 -6.72 -7.76
N GLY A 33 4.40 -7.66 -6.98
CA GLY A 33 3.91 -7.97 -5.63
C GLY A 33 4.02 -6.79 -4.66
N SER A 34 3.55 -6.97 -3.42
CA SER A 34 3.66 -5.90 -2.41
C SER A 34 5.11 -5.58 -2.07
N GLY A 35 6.01 -6.56 -2.27
CA GLY A 35 7.39 -6.45 -1.82
C GLY A 35 7.47 -6.20 -0.32
N CYS A 36 8.64 -5.72 0.09
CA CYS A 36 8.87 -5.14 1.39
C CYS A 36 9.19 -3.65 1.24
N PRO A 37 8.21 -2.73 1.42
CA PRO A 37 8.43 -1.30 1.21
C PRO A 37 9.38 -0.68 2.26
N THR A 38 9.60 -1.36 3.38
CA THR A 38 10.53 -0.91 4.43
C THR A 38 11.99 -1.20 4.10
N VAL A 39 12.26 -2.14 3.17
CA VAL A 39 13.63 -2.51 2.77
C VAL A 39 13.82 -2.15 1.30
N LEU A 40 14.57 -1.09 1.06
CA LEU A 40 14.84 -0.58 -0.28
C LEU A 40 16.20 -1.07 -0.76
N ILE A 41 16.22 -1.82 -1.86
CA ILE A 41 17.42 -2.33 -2.52
C ILE A 41 17.61 -1.52 -3.80
N GLY A 42 18.71 -0.78 -3.91
CA GLY A 42 18.95 0.12 -5.04
C GLY A 42 17.84 1.14 -5.27
N GLY A 43 17.18 1.59 -4.19
CA GLY A 43 16.09 2.57 -4.22
C GLY A 43 14.69 2.02 -4.50
N MET A 44 14.54 0.70 -4.72
CA MET A 44 13.24 0.06 -4.96
C MET A 44 12.91 -0.97 -3.87
N PRO A 45 11.62 -1.21 -3.57
CA PRO A 45 11.22 -2.23 -2.59
C PRO A 45 11.82 -3.60 -2.92
N ALA A 46 12.35 -4.28 -1.90
CA ALA A 46 12.88 -5.62 -2.03
C ALA A 46 11.76 -6.63 -2.32
N ALA A 47 12.01 -7.56 -3.24
CA ALA A 47 11.10 -8.67 -3.52
C ALA A 47 11.32 -9.83 -2.54
N THR A 48 10.24 -10.53 -2.22
CA THR A 48 10.16 -11.62 -1.25
C THR A 48 9.34 -12.78 -1.80
N ILE A 49 9.45 -13.94 -1.17
CA ILE A 49 8.57 -15.08 -1.52
C ILE A 49 7.10 -14.68 -1.41
N GLY A 50 6.32 -15.13 -2.40
CA GLY A 50 4.89 -14.83 -2.49
C GLY A 50 4.57 -13.54 -3.23
N ASP A 51 5.58 -12.77 -3.66
CA ASP A 51 5.34 -11.62 -4.53
C ASP A 51 4.89 -12.07 -5.92
N MET A 52 3.92 -11.34 -6.45
CA MET A 52 3.35 -11.59 -7.77
C MET A 52 4.28 -11.05 -8.87
N CYS A 53 4.29 -11.75 -9.99
CA CYS A 53 4.98 -11.34 -11.21
C CYS A 53 3.97 -11.31 -12.36
N VAL A 54 4.02 -10.26 -13.17
CA VAL A 54 3.18 -10.16 -14.37
C VAL A 54 3.64 -11.18 -15.39
N CYS A 55 2.72 -11.98 -15.90
CA CYS A 55 3.01 -13.02 -16.88
C CYS A 55 1.94 -12.96 -17.98
N VAL A 56 2.31 -13.29 -19.22
CA VAL A 56 1.32 -13.51 -20.30
C VAL A 56 0.59 -14.82 -20.03
N GLY A 57 -0.48 -14.76 -19.26
CA GLY A 57 -1.16 -15.89 -18.64
C GLY A 57 -1.76 -15.49 -17.29
N PRO A 58 -2.07 -16.43 -16.39
CA PRO A 58 -2.31 -16.10 -14.99
C PRO A 58 -1.09 -15.37 -14.38
N PRO A 59 -1.26 -14.56 -13.31
CA PRO A 59 -0.13 -13.99 -12.58
C PRO A 59 0.78 -15.11 -12.02
N ASP A 60 2.09 -14.95 -12.18
CA ASP A 60 3.08 -15.86 -11.58
C ASP A 60 3.42 -15.40 -10.15
N ILE A 61 4.01 -16.27 -9.35
CA ILE A 61 4.39 -15.99 -7.95
C ILE A 61 5.81 -16.46 -7.71
N ILE A 62 6.60 -15.69 -6.97
CA ILE A 62 7.93 -16.11 -6.52
C ILE A 62 7.76 -17.27 -5.53
N ALA A 63 8.20 -18.47 -5.92
CA ALA A 63 7.99 -19.70 -5.16
C ALA A 63 9.16 -20.00 -4.21
N MET A 64 10.38 -19.56 -4.55
CA MET A 64 11.56 -19.78 -3.74
C MET A 64 12.34 -18.48 -3.47
N GLY A 65 13.17 -18.50 -2.44
CA GLY A 65 13.96 -17.37 -1.95
C GLY A 65 15.19 -17.83 -1.17
N SER A 66 15.88 -16.92 -0.51
CA SER A 66 17.03 -17.22 0.35
C SER A 66 16.63 -18.08 1.55
N THR A 67 17.44 -19.08 1.88
CA THR A 67 17.25 -19.94 3.05
C THR A 67 17.69 -19.30 4.37
N GLY A 68 18.39 -18.17 4.33
CA GLY A 68 18.97 -17.53 5.53
C GLY A 68 18.65 -16.06 5.71
N VAL A 69 18.30 -15.36 4.63
CA VAL A 69 18.03 -13.92 4.68
C VAL A 69 16.53 -13.69 4.56
N LEU A 70 15.97 -13.10 5.61
CA LEU A 70 14.57 -12.71 5.69
C LEU A 70 14.45 -11.19 5.52
N ILE A 71 13.54 -10.77 4.65
CA ILE A 71 13.16 -9.38 4.41
C ILE A 71 11.69 -9.24 4.77
N GLY A 72 11.35 -8.36 5.71
CA GLY A 72 9.96 -8.22 6.18
C GLY A 72 9.37 -9.51 6.78
N GLY A 73 10.23 -10.38 7.35
CA GLY A 73 9.83 -11.67 7.91
C GLY A 73 9.62 -12.78 6.87
N LYS A 74 9.78 -12.50 5.57
CA LYS A 74 9.67 -13.48 4.49
C LYS A 74 11.05 -13.74 3.86
N PRO A 75 11.30 -14.93 3.31
CA PRO A 75 12.55 -15.19 2.61
C PRO A 75 12.77 -14.22 1.43
N ALA A 76 13.97 -13.68 1.34
CA ALA A 76 14.33 -12.69 0.31
C ALA A 76 14.46 -13.33 -1.07
N ALA A 77 13.85 -12.74 -2.09
CA ALA A 77 13.95 -13.22 -3.46
C ALA A 77 15.27 -12.76 -4.11
N ARG A 78 15.84 -13.59 -4.99
CA ARG A 78 17.14 -13.35 -5.65
C ARG A 78 17.09 -13.76 -7.11
N MET A 79 18.03 -13.24 -7.88
CA MET A 79 18.24 -13.67 -9.26
C MET A 79 18.48 -15.18 -9.33
N GLY A 80 17.71 -15.86 -10.17
CA GLY A 80 17.73 -17.31 -10.34
C GLY A 80 16.86 -18.10 -9.36
N ASP A 81 16.13 -17.44 -8.44
CA ASP A 81 15.14 -18.15 -7.63
C ASP A 81 13.88 -18.46 -8.47
N ASN A 82 13.26 -19.62 -8.20
CA ASN A 82 12.17 -20.15 -9.03
C ASN A 82 10.83 -19.45 -8.77
N THR A 83 10.03 -19.39 -9.84
CA THR A 83 8.63 -18.96 -9.80
C THR A 83 7.67 -20.16 -9.89
N ALA A 84 6.40 -19.94 -9.56
CA ALA A 84 5.37 -20.98 -9.53
C ALA A 84 5.09 -21.58 -10.92
N HIS A 85 5.27 -20.80 -11.99
CA HIS A 85 5.20 -21.31 -13.36
C HIS A 85 6.44 -22.10 -13.82
N GLY A 86 7.37 -22.41 -12.91
CA GLY A 86 8.62 -23.09 -13.22
C GLY A 86 9.66 -22.18 -13.87
N GLY A 87 9.41 -20.87 -13.86
CA GLY A 87 10.34 -19.85 -14.32
C GLY A 87 11.41 -19.49 -13.29
N ILE A 88 12.20 -18.48 -13.62
CA ILE A 88 13.23 -17.92 -12.74
C ILE A 88 13.19 -16.39 -12.77
N ILE A 89 13.65 -15.75 -11.70
CA ILE A 89 13.93 -14.32 -11.68
C ILE A 89 15.19 -14.06 -12.52
N SER A 90 15.06 -13.31 -13.60
CA SER A 90 16.10 -13.15 -14.62
C SER A 90 17.05 -11.99 -14.32
N ILE A 91 16.59 -10.99 -13.57
CA ILE A 91 17.38 -9.81 -13.22
C ILE A 91 17.29 -9.57 -11.71
N GLY A 92 18.38 -9.08 -11.13
CA GLY A 92 18.41 -8.56 -9.77
C GLY A 92 19.34 -7.36 -9.66
N CYS A 93 19.40 -6.75 -8.48
CA CYS A 93 20.28 -5.66 -8.16
C CYS A 93 21.74 -6.13 -8.07
N PRO A 94 22.64 -5.72 -8.98
CA PRO A 94 24.02 -6.21 -8.98
C PRO A 94 24.84 -5.72 -7.78
N THR A 95 24.41 -4.64 -7.12
CA THR A 95 25.13 -4.04 -5.99
C THR A 95 24.79 -4.67 -4.64
N VAL A 96 23.69 -5.42 -4.54
CA VAL A 96 23.26 -6.07 -3.31
C VAL A 96 23.21 -7.57 -3.54
N LEU A 97 24.11 -8.29 -2.87
CA LEU A 97 24.25 -9.74 -3.01
C LEU A 97 23.73 -10.43 -1.74
N ILE A 98 22.71 -11.27 -1.89
CA ILE A 98 22.10 -12.05 -0.82
C ILE A 98 22.69 -13.45 -0.80
N GLY A 99 23.29 -13.81 0.33
CA GLY A 99 23.88 -15.11 0.58
C GLY A 99 22.87 -16.24 0.78
N GLU A 100 23.38 -17.47 0.68
CA GLU A 100 22.77 -18.66 1.27
C GLU A 100 23.54 -18.96 2.53
N THR A 101 22.83 -19.21 3.64
CA THR A 101 23.43 -19.86 4.79
C THR A 101 23.68 -21.31 4.41
N SER A 102 24.88 -21.60 3.90
CA SER A 102 25.39 -22.96 3.85
C SER A 102 25.37 -23.51 5.27
N GLY A 103 24.71 -24.65 5.48
CA GLY A 103 24.54 -25.28 6.80
C GLY A 103 25.85 -25.51 7.54
N GLY A 104 26.26 -24.54 8.36
CA GLY A 104 27.48 -24.58 9.15
C GLY A 104 27.49 -23.47 10.19
N GLY A 105 26.81 -23.72 11.33
CA GLY A 105 27.11 -23.14 12.64
C GLY A 105 26.82 -21.65 12.87
N GLY A 106 25.87 -21.37 13.79
CA GLY A 106 25.93 -20.15 14.61
C GLY A 106 24.65 -19.33 14.74
N ALA A 107 23.86 -19.67 15.77
CA ALA A 107 23.10 -18.79 16.66
C ALA A 107 22.13 -17.71 16.09
N GLY A 108 20.84 -17.88 16.38
CA GLY A 108 19.83 -16.83 16.33
C GLY A 108 18.41 -17.40 16.44
N SER A 109 18.00 -17.76 17.65
CA SER A 109 16.73 -18.42 18.00
C SER A 109 15.48 -17.73 17.43
N ALA A 110 14.75 -18.41 16.54
CA ALA A 110 13.31 -18.16 16.37
C ALA A 110 12.58 -18.97 17.44
N GLY A 111 12.14 -18.29 18.49
CA GLY A 111 11.24 -18.86 19.48
C GLY A 111 9.95 -19.32 18.81
N SER A 112 9.68 -20.61 18.91
CA SER A 112 8.35 -21.17 18.69
C SER A 112 7.38 -20.61 19.71
N THR A 113 6.31 -19.94 19.26
CA THR A 113 5.03 -19.97 19.99
C THR A 113 3.92 -20.31 19.00
N SER A 114 3.45 -21.54 19.20
CA SER A 114 2.25 -22.18 18.69
C SER A 114 0.96 -21.38 18.89
N GLY A 115 0.05 -21.50 17.92
CA GLY A 115 -1.35 -21.89 18.16
C GLY A 115 -2.31 -20.81 18.66
N GLY A 116 -3.42 -20.65 17.92
CA GLY A 116 -4.62 -19.99 18.44
C GLY A 116 -5.61 -19.57 17.37
N SER A 117 -6.43 -20.51 16.89
CA SER A 117 -7.75 -20.17 16.35
C SER A 117 -8.61 -19.59 17.48
N ALA A 118 -9.36 -18.51 17.22
CA ALA A 118 -10.67 -18.27 17.82
C ALA A 118 -11.34 -17.04 17.20
N ASP A 119 -12.58 -17.26 16.79
CA ASP A 119 -13.63 -16.26 16.61
C ASP A 119 -13.76 -15.32 17.81
N GLY A 120 -14.17 -14.06 17.58
CA GLY A 120 -14.60 -13.20 18.67
C GLY A 120 -14.66 -11.71 18.34
N ASP A 121 -15.74 -11.29 17.69
CA ASP A 121 -16.31 -9.96 17.91
C ASP A 121 -16.44 -9.69 19.42
N LYS A 122 -15.89 -8.56 19.89
CA LYS A 122 -16.45 -7.82 21.03
C LYS A 122 -15.91 -6.39 21.04
N HIS A 123 -16.79 -5.51 20.58
CA HIS A 123 -16.79 -4.09 20.91
C HIS A 123 -16.77 -3.94 22.45
N SER A 124 -15.71 -3.38 22.99
CA SER A 124 -15.65 -2.89 24.37
C SER A 124 -14.81 -1.62 24.34
N GLY A 125 -15.49 -0.48 24.30
CA GLY A 125 -14.87 0.82 24.39
C GLY A 125 -14.05 0.95 25.67
N ASN A 126 -12.82 1.43 25.51
CA ASN A 126 -12.30 2.41 26.44
C ASN A 126 -11.49 3.44 25.64
N THR A 127 -12.02 4.66 25.65
CA THR A 127 -11.40 5.88 25.19
C THR A 127 -10.05 6.05 25.88
N LEU A 128 -8.95 5.80 25.17
CA LEU A 128 -7.64 6.30 25.53
C LEU A 128 -7.23 7.31 24.47
N GLU A 129 -7.19 8.56 24.90
CA GLU A 129 -6.68 9.69 24.12
C GLU A 129 -5.27 9.36 23.61
N ILE A 130 -5.15 9.08 22.32
CA ILE A 130 -3.88 9.24 21.63
C ILE A 130 -3.73 10.74 21.42
N SER A 131 -3.00 11.34 22.36
CA SER A 131 -2.39 12.64 22.18
C SER A 131 -1.57 12.64 20.89
N SER A 132 -1.82 13.68 20.12
CA SER A 132 -1.22 14.10 18.88
C SER A 132 0.32 14.05 18.90
N ALA A 133 0.91 12.95 18.45
CA ALA A 133 2.29 12.90 17.96
C ALA A 133 2.57 11.58 17.23
N ASP A 134 2.25 11.52 15.94
CA ASP A 134 2.84 10.49 15.08
C ASP A 134 4.37 10.70 15.05
N PRO A 135 5.22 9.67 15.20
CA PRO A 135 6.69 9.81 15.22
C PRO A 135 7.31 10.39 13.93
N PHE A 136 6.50 10.65 12.91
CA PHE A 136 6.91 11.21 11.61
C PHE A 136 6.47 12.66 11.40
N GLU A 137 5.55 13.20 12.21
CA GLU A 137 4.93 14.50 11.95
C GLU A 137 5.87 15.68 12.25
N ASN A 138 6.94 15.44 13.03
CA ASN A 138 7.92 16.46 13.42
C ASN A 138 9.32 16.22 12.85
N ASN A 139 9.45 15.51 11.72
CA ASN A 139 10.76 15.35 11.07
C ASN A 139 11.11 16.59 10.23
N PRO A 140 12.17 17.34 10.59
CA PRO A 140 12.55 18.56 9.89
C PRO A 140 13.03 18.34 8.45
N LYS A 141 13.24 17.09 8.00
CA LYS A 141 13.42 16.78 6.57
C LYS A 141 12.16 17.00 5.73
N TYR A 142 10.99 17.09 6.37
CA TYR A 142 9.69 17.25 5.72
C TYR A 142 8.90 18.45 6.23
N SER A 143 9.41 19.19 7.23
CA SER A 143 8.73 20.38 7.73
C SER A 143 9.13 21.61 6.92
N ASN A 144 8.16 22.10 6.15
CA ASN A 144 7.97 23.48 5.69
C ASN A 144 9.18 24.28 5.19
N GLY A 145 9.20 24.49 3.87
CA GLY A 145 9.59 25.80 3.33
C GLY A 145 10.42 25.79 2.07
N THR A 146 9.73 25.98 0.94
CA THR A 146 10.13 26.86 -0.18
C THR A 146 11.55 26.76 -0.73
N LEU A 147 11.68 26.18 -1.94
CA LEU A 147 11.97 26.94 -3.17
C LEU A 147 11.89 25.99 -4.38
N GLY A 148 11.02 26.33 -5.32
CA GLY A 148 11.11 25.87 -6.71
C GLY A 148 10.44 24.53 -7.05
N GLU A 149 9.19 24.62 -7.51
CA GLU A 149 8.64 23.81 -8.61
C GLU A 149 8.49 22.28 -8.41
N MET A 150 7.39 21.91 -7.73
CA MET A 150 6.37 20.90 -8.08
C MET A 150 5.66 20.52 -6.77
N ASN A 151 4.40 20.94 -6.62
CA ASN A 151 3.66 20.85 -5.36
C ASN A 151 3.66 19.40 -4.81
N PRO A 152 4.18 19.14 -3.59
CA PRO A 152 4.05 17.85 -2.91
C PRO A 152 2.62 17.69 -2.40
N ILE A 153 1.71 17.54 -3.36
CA ILE A 153 0.32 17.23 -3.16
C ILE A 153 0.24 15.76 -2.71
N GLN A 154 -0.17 15.60 -1.45
CA GLN A 154 -1.07 14.54 -1.00
C GLN A 154 -0.52 13.15 -0.64
N VAL A 155 0.63 12.99 0.02
CA VAL A 155 0.88 11.70 0.72
C VAL A 155 0.07 11.63 2.02
N ALA A 156 0.12 12.69 2.84
CA ALA A 156 -0.62 12.75 4.10
C ALA A 156 -2.14 12.69 3.87
N THR A 157 -2.65 13.51 2.94
CA THR A 157 -4.08 13.59 2.62
C THR A 157 -4.60 12.35 1.89
N MET A 158 -3.84 11.70 1.00
CA MET A 158 -4.27 10.41 0.44
C MET A 158 -4.27 9.31 1.50
N SER A 159 -3.25 9.29 2.38
CA SER A 159 -3.16 8.25 3.42
C SER A 159 -4.28 8.35 4.45
N SER A 160 -4.72 9.57 4.79
CA SER A 160 -5.88 9.78 5.67
C SER A 160 -7.18 9.40 4.98
N ALA A 161 -7.34 9.70 3.68
CA ALA A 161 -8.51 9.33 2.90
C ALA A 161 -8.63 7.81 2.75
N LEU A 162 -7.52 7.11 2.47
CA LEU A 162 -7.46 5.64 2.44
C LEU A 162 -7.82 5.00 3.79
N ARG A 163 -7.33 5.57 4.91
CA ARG A 163 -7.69 5.11 6.26
C ARG A 163 -9.16 5.33 6.59
N GLN A 164 -9.76 6.45 6.17
CA GLN A 164 -11.19 6.70 6.36
C GLN A 164 -12.06 5.79 5.48
N ALA A 165 -11.66 5.53 4.25
CA ALA A 165 -12.35 4.58 3.36
C ALA A 165 -12.33 3.16 3.94
N ALA A 166 -11.18 2.72 4.46
CA ALA A 166 -11.04 1.43 5.12
C ALA A 166 -11.90 1.32 6.40
N ASN A 167 -11.94 2.38 7.22
CA ASN A 167 -12.73 2.40 8.45
C ASN A 167 -14.25 2.53 8.21
N SER A 168 -14.65 3.18 7.13
CA SER A 168 -16.07 3.35 6.77
C SER A 168 -16.61 2.23 5.90
N GLY A 169 -15.75 1.33 5.41
CA GLY A 169 -16.13 0.20 4.54
C GLY A 169 -16.58 0.63 3.14
N LYS A 170 -16.41 1.90 2.77
CA LYS A 170 -16.83 2.45 1.48
C LYS A 170 -15.68 2.37 0.47
N PRO A 171 -15.92 1.91 -0.77
CA PRO A 171 -14.89 1.87 -1.79
C PRO A 171 -14.43 3.29 -2.15
N PHE A 172 -13.12 3.46 -2.32
CA PHE A 172 -12.53 4.74 -2.70
C PHE A 172 -13.07 5.17 -4.08
N CYS A 173 -13.89 6.23 -4.09
CA CYS A 173 -14.39 6.86 -5.29
C CYS A 173 -14.15 8.36 -5.15
N GLU A 174 -13.38 8.95 -6.06
CA GLU A 174 -13.07 10.39 -6.08
C GLU A 174 -14.35 11.25 -6.05
N ALA A 175 -15.41 10.78 -6.70
CA ALA A 175 -16.71 11.45 -6.70
C ALA A 175 -17.41 11.40 -5.32
N CYS A 176 -17.31 10.29 -4.60
CA CYS A 176 -17.83 10.17 -3.24
C CYS A 176 -17.00 10.96 -2.24
N GLU A 177 -15.67 10.89 -2.33
CA GLU A 177 -14.74 11.63 -1.47
C GLU A 177 -14.98 13.14 -1.57
N LYS A 178 -15.12 13.63 -2.81
CA LYS A 178 -15.44 15.04 -3.05
C LYS A 178 -16.78 15.42 -2.42
N ALA A 179 -17.82 14.60 -2.63
CA ALA A 179 -19.14 14.86 -2.06
C ALA A 179 -19.15 14.82 -0.52
N GLU A 180 -18.40 13.91 0.10
CA GLU A 180 -18.24 13.85 1.56
C GLU A 180 -17.49 15.06 2.11
N SER A 181 -16.43 15.51 1.42
CA SER A 181 -15.68 16.72 1.79
C SER A 181 -16.54 17.98 1.72
N GLU A 182 -17.43 18.10 0.73
CA GLU A 182 -18.36 19.23 0.57
C GLU A 182 -19.42 19.25 1.69
N MET A 183 -19.94 18.08 2.08
CA MET A 183 -20.84 17.97 3.24
C MET A 183 -20.14 18.28 4.57
N GLN A 184 -18.88 17.88 4.70
CA GLN A 184 -18.09 18.13 5.91
C GLN A 184 -17.67 19.60 6.01
N ALA A 185 -17.41 20.26 4.89
CA ALA A 185 -17.11 21.69 4.84
C ALA A 185 -18.25 22.53 5.44
N GLU A 186 -19.52 22.22 5.14
CA GLU A 186 -20.67 22.89 5.76
C GLU A 186 -20.69 22.70 7.29
N LYS A 187 -20.49 21.47 7.75
CA LYS A 187 -20.46 21.16 9.19
C LYS A 187 -19.32 21.86 9.91
N ASN A 188 -18.18 22.04 9.24
CA ASN A 188 -17.01 22.72 9.80
C ASN A 188 -17.24 24.24 9.89
N VAL A 189 -17.94 24.84 8.93
CA VAL A 189 -18.33 26.27 8.97
C VAL A 189 -19.23 26.56 10.17
N ALA A 190 -20.13 25.65 10.52
CA ALA A 190 -20.99 25.78 11.71
C ALA A 190 -20.21 25.64 13.04
N LYS A 191 -19.02 25.03 13.01
CA LYS A 191 -18.16 24.83 14.18
C LYS A 191 -17.04 25.87 14.32
N ASP A 192 -16.88 26.74 13.33
CA ASP A 192 -15.83 27.75 13.34
C ASP A 192 -16.09 28.81 14.43
N PRO A 193 -15.22 28.95 15.45
CA PRO A 193 -15.40 29.94 16.51
C PRO A 193 -15.33 31.40 16.01
N ASN A 194 -14.79 31.63 14.80
CA ASN A 194 -14.74 32.95 14.18
C ASN A 194 -15.95 33.26 13.29
N ASN A 195 -16.84 32.29 13.06
CA ASN A 195 -18.06 32.47 12.28
C ASN A 195 -19.17 33.12 13.13
N ASN A 196 -19.00 34.41 13.40
CA ASN A 196 -19.96 35.23 14.13
C ASN A 196 -20.78 36.12 13.18
N ILE A 197 -21.81 36.79 13.70
CA ILE A 197 -22.72 37.66 12.93
C ILE A 197 -21.98 38.75 12.13
N TYR A 198 -20.80 39.18 12.57
CA TYR A 198 -20.03 40.26 11.93
C TYR A 198 -19.09 39.76 10.82
N ASN A 199 -18.61 38.52 10.90
CA ASN A 199 -17.64 37.93 9.96
C ASN A 199 -18.26 36.89 9.02
N ARG A 200 -19.58 36.68 9.09
CA ARG A 200 -20.28 35.67 8.32
C ARG A 200 -20.67 36.18 6.93
N ASP A 201 -20.07 35.57 5.90
CA ASP A 201 -20.47 35.79 4.52
C ASP A 201 -21.66 34.89 4.16
N LEU A 202 -22.85 35.48 4.16
CA LEU A 202 -24.12 34.80 3.90
C LEU A 202 -24.21 34.23 2.48
N ASP A 203 -23.56 34.87 1.50
CA ASP A 203 -23.56 34.38 0.12
C ASP A 203 -22.66 33.16 -0.03
N LYS A 204 -21.50 33.19 0.63
CA LYS A 204 -20.61 32.02 0.73
C LYS A 204 -21.31 30.87 1.45
N GLU A 205 -21.98 31.13 2.57
CA GLU A 205 -22.73 30.12 3.33
C GLU A 205 -23.88 29.51 2.51
N ARG A 206 -24.66 30.35 1.83
CA ARG A 206 -25.76 29.89 0.96
C ARG A 206 -25.26 29.03 -0.20
N ASN A 207 -24.11 29.38 -0.78
CA ASN A 207 -23.50 28.59 -1.85
C ASN A 207 -22.95 27.26 -1.34
N MET A 208 -22.32 27.24 -0.16
CA MET A 208 -21.87 26.00 0.49
C MET A 208 -23.06 25.08 0.84
N ARG A 209 -24.15 25.61 1.38
CA ARG A 209 -25.38 24.84 1.65
C ARG A 209 -26.01 24.25 0.38
N LYS A 210 -26.00 25.00 -0.72
CA LYS A 210 -26.46 24.51 -2.04
C LYS A 210 -25.57 23.37 -2.54
N GLN A 211 -24.24 23.52 -2.42
CA GLN A 211 -23.29 22.47 -2.82
C GLN A 211 -23.45 21.21 -1.95
N ALA A 212 -23.56 21.36 -0.63
CA ALA A 212 -23.78 20.24 0.28
C ALA A 212 -25.12 19.51 0.02
N ALA A 213 -26.19 20.23 -0.33
CA ALA A 213 -27.46 19.60 -0.72
C ALA A 213 -27.34 18.78 -2.02
N ILE A 214 -26.59 19.28 -3.01
CA ILE A 214 -26.31 18.57 -4.26
C ILE A 214 -25.43 17.34 -3.99
N ALA A 215 -24.37 17.50 -3.18
CA ALA A 215 -23.48 16.42 -2.77
C ALA A 215 -24.20 15.32 -1.97
N GLY A 216 -25.09 15.71 -1.05
CA GLY A 216 -25.92 14.78 -0.28
C GLY A 216 -26.87 13.97 -1.18
N LYS A 217 -27.51 14.62 -2.17
CA LYS A 217 -28.33 13.93 -3.16
C LYS A 217 -27.49 12.96 -4.01
N MET A 218 -26.29 13.39 -4.41
CA MET A 218 -25.35 12.59 -5.18
C MET A 218 -24.90 11.34 -4.41
N LEU A 219 -24.61 11.44 -3.11
CA LEU A 219 -24.25 10.29 -2.27
C LEU A 219 -25.41 9.31 -2.11
N MET A 220 -26.65 9.78 -1.94
CA MET A 220 -27.84 8.91 -1.84
C MET A 220 -28.12 8.14 -3.14
N GLU A 221 -27.80 8.73 -4.29
CA GLU A 221 -27.98 8.10 -5.61
C GLU A 221 -26.75 7.29 -6.05
N CYS A 222 -25.60 7.47 -5.39
CA CYS A 222 -24.34 6.87 -5.80
C CYS A 222 -24.35 5.35 -5.63
N LYS A 223 -24.07 4.63 -6.73
CA LYS A 223 -23.95 3.17 -6.73
C LYS A 223 -22.73 2.66 -5.96
N CYS A 224 -21.71 3.50 -5.75
CA CYS A 224 -20.51 3.15 -5.00
C CYS A 224 -20.78 2.92 -3.50
N LEU A 225 -21.93 3.37 -2.98
CA LEU A 225 -22.33 3.21 -1.58
C LEU A 225 -23.39 2.12 -1.35
N LYS A 226 -23.82 1.41 -2.41
CA LYS A 226 -24.94 0.46 -2.39
C LYS A 226 -24.52 -1.01 -2.35
N ASN A 227 -23.23 -1.30 -2.15
CA ASN A 227 -22.69 -2.66 -2.05
C ASN A 227 -22.03 -2.86 -0.70
#